data_AF-A0A971B3U1-F1
#
_entry.id   AF-A0A971B3U1-F1
#
_cell.length_a   1.000
_cell.length_b   1.000
_cell.length_c   1.000
_cell.angle_alpha   90.00
_cell.angle_beta   90.00
_cell.angle_gamma   90.00
#
_symmetry.space_group_name_H-M   'P 1'
#
loop_
_entity.id
_entity.type
_entity.pdbx_description
1 polymer ?
#
loop_
_entity_poly.entity_id
_entity_poly.type
_entity_poly.pdbx_seq_one_letter_code
_entity_poly.pdbx_strand_id
1 'polypeptide(L)'
;MSSLHGFELPFFAELENSQRILIAGAGGGFDVFTGLPLYFLLKASGRDAYLANLSFSSLPDSVGRRLAPGLLEVTADSQGYAYYFPEQVLASWFRQQGEEVSIYSFHRMGVKPLLAGYRELVRELNLDTVILVDGGTDSLMRGDEAGLGTPFEDMASVAAVRIGRRGKRSRSEFGSQERKPRHSRAGGNPEQTPRAIHCLDFRLRGNDVAILARCLVRAYL
;
A
#
# COMPACT_ATOMS: atom_id res chain seq x y z
N MET A 1 33.35 1.98 8.76
CA MET A 1 32.67 1.50 7.54
C MET A 1 32.50 2.69 6.63
N SER A 2 33.07 2.64 5.43
CA SER A 2 33.16 3.78 4.51
C SER A 2 31.78 4.18 4.01
N SER A 3 31.23 5.30 4.49
CA SER A 3 29.99 5.88 3.98
C SER A 3 30.25 6.50 2.61
N LEU A 4 29.71 5.90 1.55
CA LEU A 4 29.55 6.57 0.26
C LEU A 4 28.50 7.67 0.41
N HIS A 5 28.91 8.83 0.94
CA HIS A 5 28.09 10.03 0.98
C HIS A 5 27.69 10.41 -0.46
N GLY A 6 26.39 10.37 -0.75
CA GLY A 6 25.84 10.70 -2.08
C GLY A 6 24.87 9.66 -2.67
N PHE A 7 24.74 8.46 -2.06
CA PHE A 7 23.83 7.40 -2.51
C PHE A 7 22.62 7.16 -1.57
N GLU A 8 22.39 8.04 -0.59
CA GLU A 8 21.17 7.95 0.23
C GLU A 8 19.97 8.38 -0.60
N LEU A 9 19.19 7.40 -1.07
CA LEU A 9 17.93 7.67 -1.75
C LEU A 9 16.99 8.37 -0.75
N PRO A 10 16.28 9.45 -1.15
CA PRO A 10 15.27 10.10 -0.32
C PRO A 10 14.24 9.12 0.25
N PHE A 11 13.97 8.03 -0.50
CA PHE A 11 13.21 6.88 -0.04
C PHE A 11 13.64 6.37 1.35
N PHE A 12 14.93 6.15 1.57
CA PHE A 12 15.43 5.59 2.82
C PHE A 12 15.40 6.61 3.96
N ALA A 13 15.60 7.89 3.67
CA ALA A 13 15.45 8.96 4.65
C ALA A 13 14.01 9.05 5.18
N GLU A 14 13.01 8.91 4.30
CA GLU A 14 11.60 8.89 4.70
C GLU A 14 11.24 7.69 5.58
N LEU A 15 12.01 6.60 5.52
CA LEU A 15 11.82 5.41 6.34
C LEU A 15 12.65 5.42 7.63
N GLU A 16 13.40 6.48 7.93
CA GLU A 16 14.34 6.52 9.07
C GLU A 16 13.65 6.19 10.40
N ASN A 17 12.42 6.70 10.60
CA ASN A 17 11.63 6.53 11.82
C ASN A 17 10.60 5.38 11.75
N SER A 18 10.65 4.56 10.71
CA SER A 18 9.71 3.45 10.49
C SER A 18 10.23 2.17 11.13
N GLN A 19 9.40 1.50 11.95
CA GLN A 19 9.79 0.28 12.66
C GLN A 19 8.91 -0.93 12.28
N ARG A 20 7.60 -0.75 12.17
CA ARG A 20 6.63 -1.81 11.81
C ARG A 20 6.02 -1.51 10.45
N ILE A 21 6.58 -2.12 9.43
CA ILE A 21 6.43 -1.74 8.03
C ILE A 21 5.71 -2.85 7.27
N LEU A 22 4.60 -2.50 6.64
CA LEU A 22 3.94 -3.37 5.67
C LEU A 22 4.43 -3.06 4.26
N ILE A 23 4.84 -4.10 3.52
CA ILE A 23 5.13 -4.03 2.09
C ILE A 23 4.00 -4.77 1.39
N ALA A 24 3.20 -4.05 0.59
CA ALA A 24 2.01 -4.58 -0.05
C ALA A 24 2.09 -4.45 -1.58
N GLY A 25 1.86 -5.55 -2.31
CA GLY A 25 1.65 -5.49 -3.76
C GLY A 25 0.39 -4.69 -4.11
N ALA A 26 0.53 -3.70 -5.02
CA ALA A 26 -0.50 -2.70 -5.29
C ALA A 26 -1.51 -3.14 -6.36
N GLY A 27 -1.03 -3.64 -7.49
CA GLY A 27 -1.81 -4.11 -8.63
C GLY A 27 -2.19 -5.57 -8.50
N GLY A 28 -1.44 -6.32 -7.70
CA GLY A 28 -1.74 -7.67 -7.29
C GLY A 28 -0.90 -8.71 -8.01
N GLY A 29 -1.42 -9.93 -8.11
CA GLY A 29 -0.71 -11.04 -8.72
C GLY A 29 0.68 -11.27 -8.12
N PHE A 30 1.75 -10.92 -8.84
CA PHE A 30 3.15 -11.12 -8.40
C PHE A 30 3.84 -9.87 -7.85
N ASP A 31 3.14 -8.75 -7.68
CA ASP A 31 3.75 -7.50 -7.21
C ASP A 31 4.49 -7.64 -5.88
N VAL A 32 3.96 -8.43 -4.95
CA VAL A 32 4.59 -8.70 -3.65
C VAL A 32 6.05 -9.20 -3.79
N PHE A 33 6.37 -9.93 -4.85
CA PHE A 33 7.73 -10.45 -5.08
C PHE A 33 8.73 -9.32 -5.35
N THR A 34 8.29 -8.22 -5.97
CA THR A 34 9.15 -7.06 -6.23
C THR A 34 9.53 -6.32 -4.95
N GLY A 35 8.75 -6.51 -3.88
CA GLY A 35 9.04 -6.00 -2.55
C GLY A 35 10.06 -6.82 -1.75
N LEU A 36 10.42 -8.03 -2.18
CA LEU A 36 11.27 -8.93 -1.39
C LEU A 36 12.68 -8.37 -1.11
N PRO A 37 13.40 -7.75 -2.07
CA PRO A 37 14.69 -7.13 -1.76
C PRO A 37 14.60 -6.09 -0.64
N LEU A 38 13.52 -5.29 -0.63
CA LEU A 38 13.27 -4.31 0.41
C LEU A 38 12.88 -4.97 1.73
N TYR A 39 12.06 -6.02 1.70
CA TYR A 39 11.70 -6.82 2.88
C TYR A 39 12.97 -7.32 3.60
N PHE A 40 13.87 -7.98 2.89
CA PHE A 40 15.11 -8.50 3.48
C PHE A 40 16.02 -7.39 4.01
N LEU A 41 16.13 -6.28 3.27
CA LEU A 41 16.91 -5.13 3.73
C LEU A 41 16.36 -4.55 5.04
N LEU A 42 15.04 -4.39 5.14
CA LEU A 42 14.39 -3.87 6.34
C LEU A 42 14.54 -4.84 7.53
N LYS A 43 14.33 -6.14 7.31
CA LYS A 43 14.57 -7.17 8.34
C LYS A 43 16.02 -7.17 8.83
N ALA A 44 16.99 -7.12 7.92
CA ALA A 44 18.41 -7.06 8.25
C ALA A 44 18.80 -5.77 9.02
N SER A 45 18.04 -4.69 8.84
CA SER A 45 18.21 -3.44 9.59
C SER A 45 17.54 -3.42 10.98
N GLY A 46 16.98 -4.55 11.44
CA GLY A 46 16.33 -4.66 12.75
C GLY A 46 14.90 -4.11 12.79
N ARG A 47 14.26 -3.94 11.63
CA ARG A 47 12.86 -3.51 11.53
C ARG A 47 11.93 -4.72 11.40
N ASP A 48 10.70 -4.55 11.86
CA ASP A 48 9.63 -5.53 11.68
C ASP A 48 8.97 -5.27 10.32
N ALA A 49 9.28 -6.12 9.34
CA ALA A 49 8.66 -6.08 8.02
C ALA A 49 7.58 -7.16 7.89
N TYR A 50 6.45 -6.79 7.29
CA TYR A 50 5.30 -7.64 7.00
C TYR A 50 4.97 -7.59 5.51
N LEU A 51 4.39 -8.65 4.98
CA LEU A 51 4.07 -8.78 3.55
C LEU A 51 2.57 -8.84 3.32
N ALA A 52 2.09 -8.12 2.31
CA ALA A 52 0.72 -8.20 1.82
C ALA A 52 0.66 -8.21 0.30
N ASN A 53 -0.48 -8.62 -0.23
CA ASN A 53 -0.74 -8.57 -1.66
C ASN A 53 -2.23 -8.32 -1.94
N LEU A 54 -2.53 -7.63 -3.04
CA LEU A 54 -3.87 -7.69 -3.63
C LEU A 54 -3.98 -8.99 -4.44
N SER A 55 -4.70 -9.97 -3.91
CA SER A 55 -4.72 -11.30 -4.50
C SER A 55 -5.64 -11.40 -5.71
N PHE A 56 -5.16 -12.07 -6.76
CA PHE A 56 -5.97 -12.48 -7.91
C PHE A 56 -6.50 -13.91 -7.77
N SER A 57 -6.11 -14.61 -6.70
CA SER A 57 -6.64 -15.92 -6.35
C SER A 57 -8.00 -15.81 -5.67
N SER A 58 -8.79 -16.87 -5.73
CA SER A 58 -9.99 -16.99 -4.91
C SER A 58 -9.57 -17.24 -3.45
N LEU A 59 -10.05 -16.40 -2.52
CA LEU A 59 -9.77 -16.53 -1.09
C LEU A 59 -11.04 -16.85 -0.27
N PRO A 60 -11.63 -18.06 -0.41
CA PRO A 60 -12.70 -18.50 0.49
C PRO A 60 -12.21 -18.63 1.93
N ASP A 61 -13.13 -18.71 2.89
CA ASP A 61 -12.82 -18.81 4.32
C ASP A 61 -11.92 -20.01 4.67
N SER A 62 -11.94 -21.06 3.84
CA SER A 62 -11.11 -22.25 4.03
C SER A 62 -9.63 -22.04 3.76
N VAL A 63 -9.25 -20.94 3.09
CA VAL A 63 -7.85 -20.68 2.69
C VAL A 63 -7.00 -20.26 3.88
N GLY A 64 -7.52 -19.51 4.83
CA GLY A 64 -6.72 -18.94 5.91
C GLY A 64 -7.54 -18.19 6.94
N ARG A 65 -6.87 -17.59 7.92
CA ARG A 65 -7.54 -16.84 8.99
C ARG A 65 -8.09 -15.53 8.44
N ARG A 66 -9.40 -15.32 8.52
CA ARG A 66 -10.03 -14.06 8.12
C ARG A 66 -9.81 -12.98 9.19
N LEU A 67 -9.23 -11.86 8.80
CA LEU A 67 -9.03 -10.69 9.66
C LEU A 67 -10.15 -9.66 9.50
N ALA A 68 -10.61 -9.47 8.27
CA ALA A 68 -11.69 -8.55 7.92
C ALA A 68 -12.44 -9.05 6.67
N PRO A 69 -13.60 -8.45 6.33
CA PRO A 69 -14.23 -8.66 5.03
C PRO A 69 -13.23 -8.42 3.90
N GLY A 70 -12.87 -9.48 3.18
CA GLY A 70 -11.91 -9.42 2.08
C GLY A 70 -10.43 -9.33 2.47
N LEU A 71 -10.04 -9.63 3.72
CA LEU A 71 -8.64 -9.74 4.14
C LEU A 71 -8.40 -11.08 4.85
N LEU A 72 -7.47 -11.88 4.35
CA LEU A 72 -7.05 -13.13 4.94
C LEU A 72 -5.55 -13.12 5.26
N GLU A 73 -5.19 -13.80 6.35
CA GLU A 73 -3.83 -14.23 6.62
C GLU A 73 -3.58 -15.57 5.92
N VAL A 74 -2.64 -15.58 4.97
CA VAL A 74 -2.22 -16.78 4.24
C VAL A 74 -0.90 -17.27 4.82
N THR A 75 -0.83 -18.56 5.15
CA THR A 75 0.38 -19.24 5.63
C THR A 75 0.80 -20.31 4.65
N ALA A 76 1.93 -20.96 4.89
CA ALA A 76 2.36 -22.10 4.07
C ALA A 76 1.40 -23.30 4.13
N ASP A 77 0.55 -23.40 5.16
CA ASP A 77 -0.49 -24.44 5.29
C ASP A 77 -1.81 -24.09 4.60
N SER A 78 -1.95 -22.83 4.15
CA SER A 78 -3.16 -22.37 3.46
C SER A 78 -3.42 -23.21 2.22
N GLN A 79 -4.65 -23.71 2.07
CA GLN A 79 -5.06 -24.49 0.90
C GLN A 79 -5.91 -23.64 -0.03
N GLY A 80 -5.30 -23.19 -1.14
CA GLY A 80 -5.97 -22.41 -2.17
C GLY A 80 -5.90 -23.06 -3.56
N TYR A 81 -6.17 -22.26 -4.59
CA TYR A 81 -6.25 -22.75 -5.96
C TYR A 81 -4.86 -23.19 -6.48
N ALA A 82 -4.73 -24.46 -6.85
CA ALA A 82 -3.43 -25.10 -7.13
C ALA A 82 -2.62 -24.45 -8.26
N TYR A 83 -3.26 -23.80 -9.23
CA TYR A 83 -2.55 -23.24 -10.40
C TYR A 83 -2.06 -21.81 -10.22
N TYR A 84 -2.68 -21.05 -9.32
CA TYR A 84 -2.37 -19.64 -9.14
C TYR A 84 -2.65 -19.23 -7.70
N PHE A 85 -1.61 -19.21 -6.88
CA PHE A 85 -1.67 -18.70 -5.52
C PHE A 85 -0.29 -18.18 -5.05
N PRO A 86 0.20 -17.07 -5.65
CA PRO A 86 1.54 -16.54 -5.40
C PRO A 86 1.85 -16.33 -3.92
N GLU A 87 0.85 -15.94 -3.12
CA GLU A 87 1.00 -15.67 -1.70
C GLU A 87 1.30 -16.94 -0.89
N GLN A 88 0.62 -18.05 -1.21
CA GLN A 88 0.88 -19.34 -0.57
C GLN A 88 2.23 -19.93 -1.01
N VAL A 89 2.58 -19.77 -2.30
CA VAL A 89 3.89 -20.18 -2.81
C VAL A 89 5.01 -19.44 -2.08
N LEU A 90 4.84 -18.12 -1.89
CA LEU A 90 5.79 -17.31 -1.15
C LEU A 90 5.89 -17.71 0.32
N ALA A 91 4.77 -17.92 1.01
CA ALA A 91 4.76 -18.41 2.39
C ALA A 91 5.47 -19.77 2.51
N SER A 92 5.20 -20.69 1.57
CA SER A 92 5.86 -22.01 1.52
C SER A 92 7.36 -21.90 1.28
N TRP A 93 7.78 -20.97 0.42
CA TRP A 93 9.18 -20.71 0.18
C TRP A 93 9.90 -20.20 1.44
N PHE A 94 9.28 -19.29 2.21
CA PHE A 94 9.82 -18.85 3.50
C PHE A 94 9.99 -20.01 4.49
N ARG A 95 8.99 -20.91 4.58
CA ARG A 95 9.10 -22.12 5.41
C ARG A 95 10.28 -22.99 5.01
N GLN A 96 10.54 -23.13 3.71
CA GLN A 96 11.73 -23.86 3.22
C GLN A 96 13.05 -23.18 3.61
N GLN A 97 13.03 -21.86 3.84
CA GLN A 97 14.19 -21.12 4.37
C GLN A 97 14.26 -21.17 5.92
N GLY A 98 13.33 -21.84 6.58
CA GLY A 98 13.27 -21.94 8.04
C GLY A 98 12.54 -20.79 8.73
N GLU A 99 11.76 -19.99 8.00
CA GLU A 99 10.97 -18.88 8.54
C GLU A 99 9.47 -19.10 8.33
N GLU A 100 8.65 -18.86 9.36
CA GLU A 100 7.20 -18.81 9.21
C GLU A 100 6.76 -17.36 8.94
N VAL A 101 6.48 -17.06 7.68
CA VAL A 101 6.06 -15.72 7.24
C VAL A 101 4.64 -15.78 6.68
N SER A 102 3.74 -15.02 7.29
CA SER A 102 2.37 -14.84 6.81
C SER A 102 2.32 -13.81 5.68
N ILE A 103 1.51 -14.08 4.65
CA ILE A 103 1.22 -13.12 3.57
C ILE A 103 -0.23 -12.63 3.69
N TYR A 104 -0.43 -11.36 3.99
CA TYR A 104 -1.75 -10.78 4.16
C TYR A 104 -2.40 -10.47 2.81
N SER A 105 -3.40 -11.25 2.45
CA SER A 105 -3.98 -11.26 1.12
C SER A 105 -5.33 -10.54 1.11
N PHE A 106 -5.40 -9.45 0.36
CA PHE A 106 -6.62 -8.71 0.11
C PHE A 106 -7.37 -9.32 -1.09
N HIS A 107 -8.67 -9.53 -0.96
CA HIS A 107 -9.52 -9.79 -2.12
C HIS A 107 -9.50 -8.58 -3.06
N ARG A 108 -9.59 -8.85 -4.36
CA ARG A 108 -9.82 -7.79 -5.34
C ARG A 108 -11.18 -7.14 -5.12
N MET A 109 -11.15 -5.91 -4.61
CA MET A 109 -12.34 -5.15 -4.24
C MET A 109 -12.13 -3.66 -4.55
N GLY A 110 -13.20 -2.86 -4.43
CA GLY A 110 -13.09 -1.41 -4.56
C GLY A 110 -12.37 -0.72 -3.39
N VAL A 111 -12.12 0.58 -3.55
CA VAL A 111 -11.35 1.41 -2.60
C VAL A 111 -11.86 1.34 -1.15
N LYS A 112 -13.18 1.42 -0.93
CA LYS A 112 -13.77 1.48 0.43
C LYS A 112 -13.52 0.19 1.25
N PRO A 113 -13.87 -1.01 0.75
CA PRO A 113 -13.56 -2.25 1.47
C PRO A 113 -12.05 -2.49 1.59
N LEU A 114 -11.25 -2.13 0.59
CA LEU A 114 -9.79 -2.24 0.66
C LEU A 114 -9.20 -1.35 1.77
N LEU A 115 -9.66 -0.09 1.88
CA LEU A 115 -9.32 0.80 2.98
C LEU A 115 -9.71 0.23 4.35
N ALA A 116 -10.87 -0.44 4.44
CA ALA A 116 -11.28 -1.09 5.68
C ALA A 116 -10.33 -2.24 6.04
N GLY A 117 -9.93 -3.05 5.06
CA GLY A 117 -8.93 -4.10 5.24
C GLY A 117 -7.57 -3.54 5.71
N TYR A 118 -7.03 -2.52 5.03
CA TYR A 118 -5.77 -1.90 5.46
C TYR A 118 -5.87 -1.34 6.89
N ARG A 119 -7.00 -0.74 7.27
CA ARG A 119 -7.22 -0.26 8.64
C ARG A 119 -7.24 -1.39 9.66
N GLU A 120 -7.80 -2.54 9.32
CA GLU A 120 -7.73 -3.71 10.18
C GLU A 120 -6.29 -4.15 10.36
N LEU A 121 -5.56 -4.31 9.25
CA LEU A 121 -4.20 -4.82 9.27
C LEU A 121 -3.23 -3.89 10.02
N VAL A 122 -3.40 -2.58 9.85
CA VAL A 122 -2.67 -1.55 10.62
C VAL A 122 -2.94 -1.69 12.12
N ARG A 123 -4.15 -2.06 12.54
CA ARG A 123 -4.45 -2.29 13.96
C ARG A 123 -3.89 -3.62 14.45
N GLU A 124 -4.14 -4.70 13.74
CA GLU A 124 -3.71 -6.07 14.07
C GLU A 124 -2.20 -6.15 14.27
N LEU A 125 -1.43 -5.56 13.34
CA LEU A 125 0.04 -5.60 13.36
C LEU A 125 0.67 -4.33 13.94
N ASN A 126 -0.17 -3.39 14.40
CA ASN A 126 0.25 -2.10 14.94
C ASN A 126 1.16 -1.32 13.97
N LEU A 127 0.89 -1.37 12.66
CA LEU A 127 1.79 -0.81 11.63
C LEU A 127 1.97 0.70 11.78
N ASP A 128 3.20 1.16 11.58
CA ASP A 128 3.52 2.60 11.49
C ASP A 128 3.74 3.06 10.04
N THR A 129 3.98 2.14 9.10
CA THR A 129 4.29 2.46 7.72
C THR A 129 3.70 1.43 6.77
N VAL A 130 3.14 1.90 5.64
CA VAL A 130 2.69 1.04 4.53
C VAL A 130 3.38 1.49 3.25
N ILE A 131 4.10 0.57 2.61
CA ILE A 131 4.77 0.74 1.33
C ILE A 131 4.01 -0.08 0.29
N LEU A 132 3.67 0.55 -0.83
CA LEU A 132 3.03 -0.11 -1.96
C LEU A 132 4.06 -0.41 -3.04
N VAL A 133 4.16 -1.65 -3.48
CA VAL A 133 5.07 -2.09 -4.53
C VAL A 133 4.29 -2.55 -5.75
N ASP A 134 4.82 -2.27 -6.92
CA ASP A 134 4.21 -2.60 -8.21
C ASP A 134 5.32 -3.13 -9.13
N GLY A 135 5.11 -4.31 -9.70
CA GLY A 135 6.03 -4.89 -10.67
C GLY A 135 5.77 -4.41 -12.10
N GLY A 136 4.62 -3.81 -12.34
CA GLY A 136 4.18 -3.23 -13.60
C GLY A 136 4.55 -1.75 -13.75
N THR A 137 3.83 -1.10 -14.67
CA THR A 137 3.99 0.35 -14.98
C THR A 137 2.65 1.07 -15.10
N ASP A 138 1.57 0.31 -15.02
CA ASP A 138 0.17 0.68 -15.10
C ASP A 138 -0.26 1.60 -13.96
N SER A 139 0.39 1.53 -12.80
CA SER A 139 0.18 2.47 -11.69
C SER A 139 0.60 3.92 -12.01
N LEU A 140 1.43 4.12 -13.05
CA LEU A 140 1.88 5.43 -13.51
C LEU A 140 1.10 5.93 -14.74
N MET A 141 0.26 5.09 -15.32
CA MET A 141 -0.49 5.40 -16.53
C MET A 141 -1.69 6.28 -16.22
N ARG A 142 -2.09 7.10 -17.20
CA ARG A 142 -3.25 7.98 -17.09
C ARG A 142 -4.57 7.22 -17.23
N GLY A 143 -4.54 6.07 -17.91
CA GLY A 143 -5.69 5.22 -18.18
C GLY A 143 -6.29 5.40 -19.58
N ASP A 144 -5.65 6.16 -20.46
CA ASP A 144 -6.01 6.31 -21.88
C ASP A 144 -5.00 5.64 -22.83
N GLU A 145 -3.95 5.02 -22.28
CA GLU A 145 -2.91 4.31 -23.02
C GLU A 145 -3.39 2.94 -23.53
N ALA A 146 -2.80 2.45 -24.62
CA ALA A 146 -3.07 1.11 -25.12
C ALA A 146 -2.32 0.05 -24.30
N GLY A 147 -2.97 -1.09 -24.03
CA GLY A 147 -2.34 -2.21 -23.30
C GLY A 147 -2.24 -2.00 -21.78
N LEU A 148 -3.18 -1.24 -21.22
CA LEU A 148 -3.33 -1.07 -19.77
C LEU A 148 -3.46 -2.46 -19.11
N GLY A 149 -2.52 -2.79 -18.23
CA GLY A 149 -2.54 -4.04 -17.45
C GLY A 149 -3.69 -4.05 -16.45
N THR A 150 -3.36 -3.76 -15.20
CA THR A 150 -4.23 -3.74 -14.01
C THR A 150 -4.28 -2.35 -13.34
N PRO A 151 -4.49 -1.25 -14.08
CA PRO A 151 -4.44 0.10 -13.50
C PRO A 151 -5.55 0.35 -12.48
N PHE A 152 -6.66 -0.39 -12.56
CA PHE A 152 -7.76 -0.26 -11.61
C PHE A 152 -7.35 -0.74 -10.22
N GLU A 153 -6.72 -1.91 -10.16
CA GLU A 153 -6.20 -2.52 -8.94
C GLU A 153 -5.14 -1.64 -8.27
N ASP A 154 -4.18 -1.12 -9.06
CA ASP A 154 -3.16 -0.18 -8.59
C ASP A 154 -3.78 1.06 -7.95
N MET A 155 -4.69 1.71 -8.68
CA MET A 155 -5.33 2.94 -8.24
C MET A 155 -6.24 2.68 -7.03
N ALA A 156 -6.84 1.50 -6.92
CA ALA A 156 -7.62 1.13 -5.75
C ALA A 156 -6.74 1.08 -4.48
N SER A 157 -5.58 0.43 -4.57
CA SER A 157 -4.60 0.32 -3.49
C SER A 157 -4.03 1.68 -3.10
N VAL A 158 -3.59 2.48 -4.08
CA VAL A 158 -3.07 3.84 -3.86
C VAL A 158 -4.12 4.74 -3.22
N ALA A 159 -5.36 4.74 -3.74
CA ALA A 159 -6.44 5.54 -3.19
C ALA A 159 -6.80 5.14 -1.75
N ALA A 160 -6.85 3.83 -1.47
CA ALA A 160 -7.15 3.31 -0.13
C ALA A 160 -6.12 3.81 0.89
N VAL A 161 -4.83 3.58 0.65
CA VAL A 161 -3.76 4.02 1.55
C VAL A 161 -3.75 5.55 1.71
N ARG A 162 -3.93 6.29 0.60
CA ARG A 162 -3.94 7.76 0.61
C ARG A 162 -5.07 8.35 1.45
N ILE A 163 -6.28 7.78 1.39
CA ILE A 163 -7.43 8.20 2.19
C ILE A 163 -7.21 7.87 3.67
N GLY A 164 -6.69 6.68 3.97
CA GLY A 164 -6.33 6.26 5.33
C GLY A 164 -5.47 7.29 6.04
N ARG A 165 -4.44 7.80 5.34
CA ARG A 165 -3.56 8.88 5.84
C ARG A 165 -4.31 10.18 6.17
N ARG A 166 -5.27 10.60 5.34
CA ARG A 166 -6.02 11.87 5.57
C ARG A 166 -6.91 11.81 6.81
N GLY A 167 -7.48 10.65 7.12
CA GLY A 167 -8.36 10.46 8.29
C GLY A 167 -7.65 10.57 9.65
N LYS A 168 -6.33 10.30 9.71
CA LYS A 168 -5.52 10.54 10.92
C LYS A 168 -5.28 12.04 11.14
N ARG A 169 -5.00 12.82 10.07
CA ARG A 169 -4.75 14.27 10.16
C ARG A 169 -5.97 15.08 10.63
N SER A 170 -7.18 14.71 10.22
CA SER A 170 -8.38 15.48 10.60
C SER A 170 -8.84 15.28 12.05
N ARG A 171 -8.35 14.25 12.75
CA ARG A 171 -8.71 13.98 14.15
C ARG A 171 -7.79 14.67 15.17
N SER A 172 -6.58 15.10 14.78
CA SER A 172 -5.64 15.80 15.68
C SER A 172 -5.75 17.33 15.64
N GLU A 173 -6.59 17.92 14.78
CA GLU A 173 -6.69 19.39 14.62
C GLU A 173 -8.05 19.99 14.99
N PHE A 174 -9.06 19.19 15.36
CA PHE A 174 -10.35 19.73 15.82
C PHE A 174 -10.42 19.79 17.35
N GLY A 175 -9.59 20.65 17.92
CA GLY A 175 -9.85 21.27 19.22
C GLY A 175 -11.02 22.25 19.09
N SER A 176 -12.10 21.94 19.82
CA SER A 176 -13.25 22.78 20.18
C SER A 176 -13.22 24.26 19.75
N GLN A 177 -13.97 24.59 18.70
CA GLN A 177 -14.71 25.86 18.63
C GLN A 177 -16.08 25.63 17.97
N GLU A 178 -17.12 25.56 18.80
CA GLU A 178 -18.49 25.77 18.37
C GLU A 178 -18.61 27.14 17.68
N ARG A 179 -18.97 27.15 16.40
CA ARG A 179 -19.42 28.38 15.73
C ARG A 179 -20.92 28.30 15.50
N LYS A 180 -21.65 29.16 16.23
CA LYS A 180 -23.07 29.49 16.03
C LYS A 180 -23.35 29.87 14.57
N PRO A 181 -24.49 29.46 13.99
CA PRO A 181 -24.88 29.88 12.64
C PRO A 181 -25.40 31.31 12.67
N ARG A 182 -24.98 32.15 11.71
CA ARG A 182 -25.65 33.41 11.36
C ARG A 182 -26.20 33.30 9.95
N HIS A 183 -27.50 33.57 9.83
CA HIS A 183 -28.19 33.79 8.57
C HIS A 183 -27.90 35.20 8.03
N SER A 184 -27.63 35.30 6.72
CA SER A 184 -28.08 36.41 5.87
C SER A 184 -27.82 36.10 4.39
N ARG A 185 -28.87 36.31 3.57
CA ARG A 185 -28.92 36.14 2.10
C ARG A 185 -28.32 37.35 1.37
N ALA A 186 -27.68 37.09 0.22
CA ALA A 186 -27.67 37.85 -1.05
C ALA A 186 -26.53 37.21 -1.90
N GLY A 187 -26.73 36.67 -3.10
CA GLY A 187 -27.19 37.37 -4.30
C GLY A 187 -25.99 37.67 -5.19
N GLY A 188 -25.60 36.73 -6.06
CA GLY A 188 -24.49 36.89 -7.01
C GLY A 188 -24.24 35.60 -7.80
N ASN A 189 -24.43 35.65 -9.11
CA ASN A 189 -24.29 34.53 -10.05
C ASN A 189 -22.78 34.28 -10.34
N PRO A 190 -22.21 33.09 -10.10
CA PRO A 190 -20.81 32.85 -10.44
C PRO A 190 -20.70 32.36 -11.90
N GLU A 191 -20.09 33.21 -12.73
CA GLU A 191 -19.49 32.79 -14.00
C GLU A 191 -18.57 31.59 -13.77
N GLN A 192 -18.80 30.53 -14.55
CA GLN A 192 -18.01 29.31 -14.52
C GLN A 192 -16.61 29.57 -15.08
N THR A 193 -15.66 29.85 -14.19
CA THR A 193 -14.23 29.82 -14.52
C THR A 193 -13.78 28.35 -14.56
N PRO A 194 -13.09 27.87 -15.62
CA PRO A 194 -12.61 26.50 -15.67
C PRO A 194 -11.61 26.29 -14.53
N ARG A 195 -11.89 25.32 -13.65
CA ARG A 195 -10.97 24.92 -12.58
C ARG A 195 -9.69 24.40 -13.24
N ALA A 196 -8.67 25.25 -13.27
CA ALA A 196 -7.31 24.84 -13.46
C ALA A 196 -7.02 23.74 -12.43
N ILE A 197 -6.70 22.55 -12.92
CA ILE A 197 -6.14 21.46 -12.13
C ILE A 197 -4.78 21.98 -11.68
N HIS A 198 -4.74 22.61 -10.51
CA HIS A 198 -3.49 23.03 -9.91
C HIS A 198 -2.65 21.77 -9.67
N CYS A 199 -1.53 21.67 -10.39
CA CYS A 199 -0.39 20.81 -10.07
C CYS A 199 -0.16 20.84 -8.56
N LEU A 200 -0.38 19.70 -7.91
CA LEU A 200 -0.19 19.55 -6.47
C LEU A 200 1.31 19.49 -6.17
N ASP A 201 1.78 20.59 -5.61
CA ASP A 201 3.10 20.82 -5.04
C ASP A 201 3.39 19.78 -3.93
N PHE A 202 4.43 18.97 -4.15
CA PHE A 202 4.85 17.88 -3.27
C PHE A 202 5.76 18.43 -2.15
N ARG A 203 5.15 18.78 -1.01
CA ARG A 203 5.86 18.86 0.28
C ARG A 203 5.05 18.16 1.37
N LEU A 204 5.53 17.00 1.82
CA LEU A 204 4.90 16.21 2.87
C LEU A 204 5.89 16.02 4.03
N ARG A 205 5.67 16.70 5.16
CA ARG A 205 6.20 16.28 6.47
C ARG A 205 5.18 15.35 7.16
N GLY A 206 5.69 14.32 7.83
CA GLY A 206 4.95 13.44 8.77
C GLY A 206 4.70 12.02 8.26
N ASN A 207 5.74 11.18 8.37
CA ASN A 207 5.86 9.72 8.59
C ASN A 207 4.77 8.75 8.10
N ASP A 208 4.36 8.81 6.83
CA ASP A 208 3.59 7.72 6.20
C ASP A 208 3.86 7.74 4.68
N VAL A 209 4.64 6.78 4.21
CA VAL A 209 5.36 6.83 2.92
C VAL A 209 4.77 5.84 1.92
N ALA A 210 3.86 6.29 1.06
CA ALA A 210 3.46 5.51 -0.12
C ALA A 210 4.52 5.73 -1.21
N ILE A 211 5.47 4.81 -1.36
CA ILE A 211 6.48 4.88 -2.42
C ILE A 211 6.35 3.67 -3.32
N LEU A 212 6.02 3.95 -4.59
CA LEU A 212 6.15 3.04 -5.71
C LEU A 212 7.64 2.79 -5.97
N ALA A 213 8.15 1.66 -5.49
CA ALA A 213 9.54 1.28 -5.69
C ALA A 213 9.70 0.53 -7.02
N ARG A 214 10.37 1.15 -8.00
CA ARG A 214 10.74 0.51 -9.26
C ARG A 214 11.91 -0.45 -9.04
N CYS A 215 11.71 -1.75 -9.28
CA CYS A 215 12.83 -2.68 -9.40
C CYS A 215 13.43 -2.56 -10.82
N LEU A 216 14.53 -1.80 -10.95
CA LEU A 216 15.27 -1.67 -12.20
C LEU A 216 16.12 -2.94 -12.40
N VAL A 217 15.53 -3.98 -12.99
CA VAL A 217 16.33 -5.12 -13.49
C VAL A 217 17.05 -4.65 -14.75
N ARG A 218 18.35 -4.39 -14.61
CA ARG A 218 19.24 -4.18 -15.75
C ARG A 218 19.48 -5.54 -16.40
N ALA A 219 18.67 -5.89 -17.39
CA ALA A 219 18.97 -6.99 -18.29
C ALA A 219 20.22 -6.61 -19.07
N TYR A 220 21.36 -7.20 -18.70
CA TYR A 220 22.51 -7.26 -19.59
C TYR A 220 22.29 -8.43 -20.55
N LEU A 221 22.51 -8.13 -21.83
CA LEU A 221 22.87 -9.11 -22.87
C LEU A 221 24.04 -9.98 -22.39
#